data_AF-A0A1F7FWN5-F1
#
_entry.id   AF-A0A1F7FWN5-F1
#
_cell.length_a   1.000
_cell.length_b   1.000
_cell.length_c   1.000
_cell.angle_alpha   90.00
_cell.angle_beta   90.00
_cell.angle_gamma   90.00
#
_symmetry.space_group_name_H-M   'P 1'
#
loop_
_entity.id
_entity.type
_entity.pdbx_description
1 polymer ?
#
loop_
_entity_poly.entity_id
_entity_poly.type
_entity_poly.pdbx_seq_one_letter_code
_entity_poly.pdbx_strand_id
1 'polypeptide(L)'
;MDEEDFAALKENLADKLELRFVKGDYSRETILRRAGILQASSVIILADTSADTATGSLVDDRTILTTLTIKDLKPKIRICAEIVDDEKIDHVRRAGADEIVVQGGMSGFLLARGTSSPELPMVIKTLSDSGSDVKLDSKAFPSDMIGLSFEQAMTRFLVEQSAVLVGIFRNEKGFSLESMLADGSAIDNFIRDKLKESKENFLTEGKPTSKLKMNPGRDYIIKKDDRAIIIATR
;
A
#
# COMPACT_ATOMS: atom_id res chain seq x y z
N MET A 1 15.83 -12.88 -14.65
CA MET A 1 16.49 -11.69 -15.19
C MET A 1 17.99 -11.86 -15.07
N ASP A 2 18.65 -11.98 -16.21
CA ASP A 2 20.10 -12.00 -16.30
C ASP A 2 20.66 -10.59 -16.58
N GLU A 3 21.96 -10.48 -16.84
CA GLU A 3 22.62 -9.20 -17.08
C GLU A 3 22.29 -8.61 -18.47
N GLU A 4 21.98 -9.46 -19.45
CA GLU A 4 21.58 -9.04 -20.79
C GLU A 4 20.18 -8.42 -20.77
N ASP A 5 19.23 -9.09 -20.09
CA ASP A 5 17.88 -8.56 -19.84
C ASP A 5 17.95 -7.17 -19.17
N PHE A 6 18.81 -7.02 -18.16
CA PHE A 6 18.96 -5.75 -17.45
C PHE A 6 19.60 -4.66 -18.32
N ALA A 7 20.58 -5.00 -19.16
CA ALA A 7 21.20 -4.04 -20.07
C ALA A 7 20.16 -3.48 -21.06
N ALA A 8 19.34 -4.35 -21.65
CA ALA A 8 18.25 -3.95 -22.54
C ALA A 8 17.21 -3.07 -21.82
N LEU A 9 16.84 -3.43 -20.58
CA LEU A 9 15.92 -2.63 -19.78
C LEU A 9 16.50 -1.24 -19.47
N LYS A 10 17.78 -1.18 -19.12
CA LYS A 10 18.48 0.06 -18.79
C LYS A 10 18.56 0.98 -20.00
N GLU A 11 18.83 0.46 -21.19
CA GLU A 11 18.85 1.24 -22.43
C GLU A 11 17.48 1.86 -22.73
N ASN A 12 16.40 1.06 -22.61
CA ASN A 12 15.04 1.53 -22.87
C ASN A 12 14.53 2.59 -21.88
N LEU A 13 15.12 2.67 -20.67
CA LEU A 13 14.67 3.54 -19.59
C LEU A 13 15.72 4.58 -19.15
N ALA A 14 16.86 4.66 -19.85
CA ALA A 14 18.01 5.47 -19.46
C ALA A 14 17.67 6.95 -19.23
N ASP A 15 16.79 7.50 -20.08
CA ASP A 15 16.39 8.91 -20.01
C ASP A 15 15.33 9.21 -18.93
N LYS A 16 14.75 8.16 -18.33
CA LYS A 16 13.62 8.29 -17.39
C LYS A 16 14.00 7.93 -15.96
N LEU A 17 14.93 6.98 -15.76
CA LEU A 17 15.23 6.40 -14.44
C LEU A 17 16.71 6.06 -14.30
N GLU A 18 17.29 6.35 -13.14
CA GLU A 18 18.59 5.81 -12.75
C GLU A 18 18.43 4.37 -12.24
N LEU A 19 18.80 3.39 -13.06
CA LEU A 19 18.67 1.98 -12.74
C LEU A 19 19.99 1.36 -12.29
N ARG A 20 19.92 0.59 -11.19
CA ARG A 20 21.01 -0.24 -10.65
C ARG A 20 20.49 -1.66 -10.42
N PHE A 21 21.38 -2.64 -10.56
CA PHE A 21 21.02 -4.04 -10.44
C PHE A 21 21.97 -4.78 -9.50
N VAL A 22 21.41 -5.69 -8.70
CA VAL A 22 22.15 -6.61 -7.84
C VAL A 22 21.60 -8.01 -8.07
N LYS A 23 22.40 -8.86 -8.71
CA LYS A 23 22.07 -10.27 -8.87
C LYS A 23 22.21 -11.00 -7.54
N GLY A 24 21.18 -11.76 -7.15
CA GLY A 24 21.21 -12.62 -5.98
C GLY A 24 19.82 -13.04 -5.52
N ASP A 25 19.79 -13.92 -4.52
CA ASP A 25 18.57 -14.29 -3.82
C ASP A 25 18.11 -13.14 -2.91
N TYR A 26 16.97 -12.55 -3.24
CA TYR A 26 16.41 -11.41 -2.53
C TYR A 26 15.97 -11.72 -1.10
N SER A 27 15.85 -13.00 -0.72
CA SER A 27 15.57 -13.39 0.67
C SER A 27 16.79 -13.28 1.60
N ARG A 28 18.01 -13.17 1.04
CA ARG A 28 19.26 -13.11 1.79
C ARG A 28 19.58 -11.68 2.22
N GLU A 29 19.80 -11.48 3.50
CA GLU A 29 20.23 -10.20 4.08
C GLU A 29 21.44 -9.59 3.37
N THR A 30 22.46 -10.39 3.04
CA THR A 30 23.68 -9.89 2.38
C THR A 30 23.39 -9.28 1.00
N ILE A 31 22.40 -9.82 0.28
CA ILE A 31 21.95 -9.29 -1.01
C ILE A 31 21.15 -8.01 -0.82
N LEU A 32 20.22 -7.99 0.14
CA LEU A 32 19.42 -6.80 0.48
C LEU A 32 20.29 -5.61 0.91
N ARG A 33 21.34 -5.86 1.72
CA ARG A 33 22.31 -4.83 2.11
C ARG A 33 23.07 -4.28 0.91
N ARG A 34 23.53 -5.16 0.00
CA ARG A 34 24.18 -4.74 -1.26
C ARG A 34 23.24 -3.95 -2.16
N ALA A 35 21.95 -4.26 -2.14
CA ALA A 35 20.91 -3.52 -2.85
C ALA A 35 20.53 -2.18 -2.21
N GLY A 36 21.13 -1.80 -1.07
CA GLY A 36 20.94 -0.50 -0.45
C GLY A 36 19.67 -0.38 0.41
N ILE A 37 19.19 -1.49 0.98
CA ILE A 37 17.94 -1.51 1.76
C ILE A 37 17.89 -0.50 2.90
N LEU A 38 19.05 -0.20 3.53
CA LEU A 38 19.13 0.77 4.62
C LEU A 38 18.83 2.20 4.15
N GLN A 39 19.16 2.53 2.89
CA GLN A 39 18.92 3.84 2.29
C GLN A 39 17.57 3.92 1.54
N ALA A 40 16.94 2.78 1.21
CA ALA A 40 15.70 2.73 0.45
C ALA A 40 14.53 3.45 1.15
N SER A 41 13.73 4.21 0.40
CA SER A 41 12.51 4.87 0.92
C SER A 41 11.32 3.92 1.00
N SER A 42 11.25 2.95 0.09
CA SER A 42 10.20 1.93 0.00
C SER A 42 10.73 0.67 -0.69
N VAL A 43 9.98 -0.42 -0.57
CA VAL A 43 10.27 -1.71 -1.22
C VAL A 43 9.03 -2.22 -1.94
N ILE A 44 9.25 -2.76 -3.13
CA ILE A 44 8.29 -3.61 -3.84
C ILE A 44 8.89 -5.02 -3.90
N ILE A 45 8.14 -6.02 -3.46
CA ILE A 45 8.50 -7.45 -3.57
C ILE A 45 7.52 -8.06 -4.57
N LEU A 46 8.06 -8.66 -5.63
CA LEU A 46 7.25 -9.36 -6.63
C LEU A 46 7.23 -10.86 -6.33
N ALA A 47 6.11 -11.51 -6.62
CA ALA A 47 5.99 -12.96 -6.49
C ALA A 47 6.85 -13.62 -7.57
N ASP A 48 7.91 -14.31 -7.16
CA ASP A 48 8.84 -14.97 -8.09
C ASP A 48 8.26 -16.29 -8.61
N THR A 49 7.40 -16.19 -9.62
CA THR A 49 6.82 -17.35 -10.33
C THR A 49 7.72 -17.87 -11.46
N SER A 50 8.96 -17.37 -11.58
CA SER A 50 9.86 -17.71 -12.69
C SER A 50 10.52 -19.08 -12.55
N ALA A 51 10.47 -19.70 -11.36
CA ALA A 51 11.03 -21.02 -11.12
C ALA A 51 10.03 -22.13 -11.49
N ASP A 52 10.41 -22.98 -12.45
CA ASP A 52 9.65 -24.15 -12.99
C ASP A 52 9.20 -25.21 -11.96
N THR A 53 9.40 -24.99 -10.66
CA THR A 53 9.12 -25.97 -9.60
C THR A 53 8.48 -25.37 -8.34
N ALA A 54 8.27 -24.05 -8.27
CA ALA A 54 7.65 -23.45 -7.10
C ALA A 54 6.12 -23.57 -7.22
N THR A 55 5.51 -24.44 -6.42
CA THR A 55 4.07 -24.30 -6.11
C THR A 55 3.84 -22.89 -5.54
N GLY A 56 2.68 -22.28 -5.79
CA GLY A 56 2.38 -20.91 -5.32
C GLY A 56 2.70 -20.69 -3.84
N SER A 57 2.52 -21.72 -3.01
CA SER A 57 2.89 -21.71 -1.59
C SER A 57 4.37 -21.41 -1.32
N LEU A 58 5.29 -21.99 -2.09
CA LEU A 58 6.74 -21.74 -1.94
C LEU A 58 7.14 -20.34 -2.39
N VAL A 59 6.44 -19.80 -3.39
CA VAL A 59 6.64 -18.42 -3.86
C VAL A 59 6.30 -17.44 -2.74
N ASP A 60 5.13 -17.62 -2.12
CA ASP A 60 4.65 -16.72 -1.08
C ASP A 60 5.43 -16.86 0.23
N ASP A 61 5.88 -18.07 0.58
CA ASP A 61 6.76 -18.27 1.74
C ASP A 61 8.08 -17.48 1.60
N ARG A 62 8.61 -17.37 0.38
CA ARG A 62 9.80 -16.55 0.10
C ARG A 62 9.51 -15.06 0.20
N THR A 63 8.34 -14.61 -0.26
CA THR A 63 7.87 -13.22 -0.06
C THR A 63 7.72 -12.90 1.43
N ILE A 64 7.14 -13.80 2.22
CA ILE A 64 6.99 -13.67 3.68
C ILE A 64 8.37 -13.56 4.35
N LEU A 65 9.29 -14.48 4.05
CA LEU A 65 10.64 -14.48 4.63
C LEU A 65 11.40 -13.19 4.29
N THR A 66 11.31 -12.76 3.03
CA THR A 66 11.94 -11.51 2.58
C THR A 66 11.37 -10.30 3.32
N THR A 67 10.04 -10.26 3.48
CA THR A 67 9.36 -9.18 4.21
C THR A 67 9.87 -9.11 5.66
N LEU A 68 9.99 -10.26 6.34
CA LEU A 68 10.54 -10.35 7.70
C LEU A 68 11.98 -9.83 7.76
N THR A 69 12.86 -10.31 6.86
CA THR A 69 14.25 -9.88 6.80
C THR A 69 14.38 -8.38 6.58
N ILE A 70 13.56 -7.80 5.69
CA ILE A 70 13.58 -6.36 5.43
C ILE A 70 13.10 -5.56 6.65
N LYS A 71 12.03 -6.02 7.33
CA LYS A 71 11.53 -5.35 8.54
C LYS A 71 12.50 -5.48 9.71
N ASP A 72 13.26 -6.56 9.82
CA ASP A 72 14.34 -6.68 10.79
C ASP A 72 15.44 -5.64 10.53
N LEU A 73 15.87 -5.51 9.27
CA LEU A 73 16.89 -4.54 8.85
C LEU A 73 16.44 -3.08 8.95
N LYS A 74 15.17 -2.79 8.63
CA LYS A 74 14.59 -1.45 8.61
C LYS A 74 13.11 -1.48 8.99
N PRO A 75 12.77 -1.47 10.29
CA PRO A 75 11.40 -1.69 10.78
C PRO A 75 10.33 -0.74 10.23
N LYS A 76 10.72 0.50 9.88
CA LYS A 76 9.81 1.55 9.43
C LYS A 76 9.70 1.69 7.91
N ILE A 77 10.39 0.87 7.11
CA ILE A 77 10.30 0.97 5.64
C ILE A 77 8.93 0.52 5.14
N ARG A 78 8.36 1.21 4.16
CA ARG A 78 7.10 0.79 3.53
C ARG A 78 7.35 -0.34 2.55
N ILE A 79 6.60 -1.43 2.67
CA ILE A 79 6.70 -2.60 1.79
C ILE A 79 5.36 -2.83 1.09
N CYS A 80 5.39 -2.89 -0.24
CA CYS A 80 4.31 -3.45 -1.06
C CYS A 80 4.75 -4.83 -1.52
N ALA A 81 3.99 -5.87 -1.20
CA ALA A 81 4.31 -7.25 -1.55
C ALA A 81 3.25 -7.84 -2.48
N GLU A 82 3.68 -8.51 -3.53
CA GLU A 82 2.83 -9.34 -4.36
C GLU A 82 2.85 -10.80 -3.85
N ILE A 83 1.70 -11.46 -3.89
CA ILE A 83 1.53 -12.88 -3.58
C ILE A 83 0.63 -13.58 -4.58
N VAL A 84 0.68 -14.91 -4.62
CA VAL A 84 -0.15 -15.73 -5.51
C VAL A 84 -1.39 -16.26 -4.78
N ASP A 85 -1.22 -16.75 -3.55
CA ASP A 85 -2.23 -17.41 -2.73
C ASP A 85 -2.89 -16.42 -1.76
N ASP A 86 -4.19 -16.21 -1.90
CA ASP A 86 -4.94 -15.28 -1.04
C ASP A 86 -5.02 -15.75 0.42
N GLU A 87 -4.85 -17.05 0.69
CA GLU A 87 -4.76 -17.58 2.05
C GLU A 87 -3.51 -17.07 2.79
N LYS A 88 -2.48 -16.61 2.06
CA LYS A 88 -1.23 -16.09 2.63
C LYS A 88 -1.28 -14.61 3.01
N ILE A 89 -2.35 -13.87 2.67
CA ILE A 89 -2.51 -12.44 2.96
C ILE A 89 -2.19 -12.13 4.43
N ASP A 90 -2.78 -12.87 5.36
CA ASP A 90 -2.60 -12.59 6.78
C ASP A 90 -1.18 -12.91 7.28
N HIS A 91 -0.50 -13.88 6.67
CA HIS A 91 0.89 -14.19 6.99
C HIS A 91 1.83 -13.06 6.54
N VAL A 92 1.65 -12.57 5.32
CA VAL A 92 2.45 -11.47 4.75
C VAL A 92 2.19 -10.15 5.50
N ARG A 93 0.93 -9.90 5.89
CA ARG A 93 0.54 -8.76 6.74
C ARG A 93 1.16 -8.87 8.14
N ARG A 94 1.22 -10.07 8.72
CA ARG A 94 1.91 -10.30 9.99
C ARG A 94 3.41 -10.06 9.87
N ALA A 95 4.04 -10.50 8.78
CA ALA A 95 5.44 -10.25 8.47
C ALA A 95 5.78 -8.75 8.33
N GLY A 96 4.77 -7.92 8.08
CA GLY A 96 4.87 -6.47 8.13
C GLY A 96 4.69 -5.78 6.79
N ALA A 97 4.27 -6.47 5.73
CA ALA A 97 3.90 -5.79 4.50
C ALA A 97 2.81 -4.74 4.76
N ASP A 98 2.99 -3.55 4.21
CA ASP A 98 2.08 -2.43 4.37
C ASP A 98 0.94 -2.50 3.35
N GLU A 99 1.26 -2.92 2.12
CA GLU A 99 0.30 -3.19 1.05
C GLU A 99 0.54 -4.59 0.48
N ILE A 100 -0.54 -5.29 0.12
CA ILE A 100 -0.49 -6.64 -0.42
C ILE A 100 -1.31 -6.69 -1.70
N VAL A 101 -0.71 -7.15 -2.78
CA VAL A 101 -1.36 -7.34 -4.08
C VAL A 101 -1.42 -8.83 -4.38
N VAL A 102 -2.63 -9.37 -4.58
CA VAL A 102 -2.78 -10.75 -5.05
C VAL A 102 -2.66 -10.77 -6.57
N GLN A 103 -1.71 -11.55 -7.08
CA GLN A 103 -1.45 -11.72 -8.49
C GLN A 103 -2.71 -12.21 -9.19
N GLY A 104 -3.15 -11.48 -10.22
CA GLY A 104 -4.38 -11.80 -10.94
C GLY A 104 -5.69 -11.58 -10.16
N GLY A 105 -5.64 -10.98 -8.95
CA GLY A 105 -6.82 -10.81 -8.09
C GLY A 105 -7.97 -10.00 -8.71
N MET A 106 -7.69 -9.17 -9.72
CA MET A 106 -8.73 -8.44 -10.48
C MET A 106 -9.08 -9.08 -11.83
N SER A 107 -8.29 -10.03 -12.33
CA SER A 107 -8.43 -10.55 -13.69
C SER A 107 -9.79 -11.22 -13.91
N GLY A 108 -10.24 -12.05 -12.97
CA GLY A 108 -11.55 -12.71 -13.06
C GLY A 108 -12.72 -11.71 -13.06
N PHE A 109 -12.64 -10.67 -12.23
CA PHE A 109 -13.61 -9.58 -12.21
C PHE A 109 -13.65 -8.85 -13.55
N LEU A 110 -12.49 -8.49 -14.11
CA LEU A 110 -12.41 -7.81 -15.39
C LEU A 110 -12.94 -8.67 -16.54
N LEU A 111 -12.65 -9.98 -16.56
CA LEU A 111 -13.18 -10.90 -17.57
C LEU A 111 -14.71 -11.04 -17.48
N ALA A 112 -15.25 -11.22 -16.27
CA ALA A 112 -16.69 -11.31 -16.05
C ALA A 112 -17.41 -10.01 -16.43
N ARG A 113 -16.80 -8.85 -16.14
CA ARG A 113 -17.33 -7.55 -16.55
C ARG A 113 -17.16 -7.29 -18.04
N GLY A 114 -16.12 -7.83 -18.68
CA GLY A 114 -15.91 -7.69 -20.12
C GLY A 114 -17.07 -8.21 -20.97
N THR A 115 -17.88 -9.15 -20.46
CA THR A 115 -19.04 -9.68 -21.20
C THR A 115 -20.34 -8.90 -20.96
N SER A 116 -20.50 -8.29 -19.78
CA SER A 116 -21.74 -7.63 -19.34
C SER A 116 -21.67 -6.10 -19.33
N SER A 117 -20.46 -5.55 -19.21
CA SER A 117 -20.14 -4.12 -19.18
C SER A 117 -18.74 -3.90 -19.78
N PRO A 118 -18.58 -4.06 -21.11
CA PRO A 118 -17.28 -4.02 -21.79
C PRO A 118 -16.48 -2.72 -21.56
N GLU A 119 -17.15 -1.63 -21.21
CA GLU A 119 -16.56 -0.35 -20.87
C GLU A 119 -15.75 -0.36 -19.57
N LEU A 120 -16.07 -1.22 -18.59
CA LEU A 120 -15.41 -1.20 -17.28
C LEU A 120 -13.92 -1.59 -17.35
N PRO A 121 -13.53 -2.68 -18.03
CA PRO A 121 -12.11 -2.96 -18.25
C PRO A 121 -11.37 -1.83 -18.97
N MET A 122 -12.02 -1.16 -19.93
CA MET A 122 -11.42 -0.02 -20.62
C MET A 122 -11.16 1.15 -19.67
N VAL A 123 -12.14 1.52 -18.84
CA VAL A 123 -11.99 2.58 -17.83
C VAL A 123 -10.85 2.27 -16.86
N ILE A 124 -10.79 1.05 -16.33
CA ILE A 124 -9.75 0.63 -15.38
C ILE A 124 -8.37 0.69 -16.04
N LYS A 125 -8.25 0.23 -17.30
CA LYS A 125 -7.01 0.33 -18.08
C LYS A 125 -6.58 1.79 -18.27
N THR A 126 -7.49 2.66 -18.70
CA THR A 126 -7.19 4.09 -18.92
C THR A 126 -6.74 4.76 -17.63
N LEU A 127 -7.42 4.52 -16.50
CA LEU A 127 -7.06 5.10 -15.20
C LEU A 127 -5.75 4.58 -14.61
N SER A 128 -5.30 3.41 -15.06
CA SER A 128 -4.04 2.78 -14.61
C SER A 128 -2.86 3.09 -15.53
N ASP A 129 -3.10 3.61 -16.73
CA ASP A 129 -2.07 3.88 -17.73
C ASP A 129 -1.35 5.19 -17.43
N SER A 130 -0.06 5.09 -17.09
CA SER A 130 0.82 6.24 -16.87
C SER A 130 1.01 7.17 -18.09
N GLY A 131 0.66 6.70 -19.29
CA GLY A 131 0.67 7.46 -20.53
C GLY A 131 -0.64 8.18 -20.86
N SER A 132 -1.71 7.96 -20.09
CA SER A 132 -3.00 8.61 -20.33
C SER A 132 -2.98 10.10 -19.96
N ASP A 133 -3.82 10.88 -20.65
CA ASP A 133 -4.09 12.29 -20.30
C ASP A 133 -4.87 12.43 -18.99
N VAL A 134 -5.46 11.32 -18.51
CA VAL A 134 -6.23 11.27 -17.27
C VAL A 134 -5.52 10.32 -16.31
N LYS A 135 -5.39 10.74 -15.04
CA LYS A 135 -4.77 9.94 -13.98
C LYS A 135 -5.69 9.79 -12.78
N LEU A 136 -5.67 8.59 -12.19
CA LEU A 136 -6.16 8.36 -10.84
C LEU A 136 -5.05 8.76 -9.85
N ASP A 137 -5.33 9.70 -8.96
CA ASP A 137 -4.34 10.28 -8.05
C ASP A 137 -4.89 10.42 -6.62
N SER A 138 -3.99 10.57 -5.65
CA SER A 138 -4.34 10.85 -4.26
C SER A 138 -3.53 12.02 -3.71
N LYS A 139 -4.20 12.99 -3.11
CA LYS A 139 -3.56 14.13 -2.43
C LYS A 139 -4.21 14.50 -1.11
N ALA A 140 -3.49 15.23 -0.27
CA ALA A 140 -4.06 15.82 0.93
C ALA A 140 -5.12 16.87 0.56
N PHE A 141 -6.15 17.01 1.38
CA PHE A 141 -7.08 18.12 1.23
C PHE A 141 -6.38 19.44 1.60
N PRO A 142 -6.57 20.51 0.81
CA PRO A 142 -6.22 21.87 1.21
C PRO A 142 -6.85 22.22 2.57
N SER A 143 -6.16 23.03 3.37
CA SER A 143 -6.58 23.33 4.74
C SER A 143 -7.92 24.05 4.84
N ASP A 144 -8.28 24.82 3.81
CA ASP A 144 -9.56 25.52 3.67
C ASP A 144 -10.72 24.60 3.25
N MET A 145 -10.43 23.36 2.82
CA MET A 145 -11.42 22.33 2.53
C MET A 145 -11.69 21.39 3.71
N ILE A 146 -10.88 21.47 4.78
CA ILE A 146 -11.10 20.70 6.00
C ILE A 146 -12.34 21.26 6.71
N GLY A 147 -13.26 20.37 7.10
CA GLY A 147 -14.53 20.73 7.72
C GLY A 147 -15.67 21.02 6.72
N LEU A 148 -15.38 21.11 5.42
CA LEU A 148 -16.41 21.17 4.38
C LEU A 148 -17.09 19.81 4.20
N SER A 149 -18.31 19.84 3.63
CA SER A 149 -18.96 18.61 3.17
C SER A 149 -18.30 18.07 1.91
N PHE A 150 -18.46 16.77 1.66
CA PHE A 150 -17.92 16.11 0.48
C PHE A 150 -18.50 16.71 -0.81
N GLU A 151 -19.78 17.13 -0.80
CA GLU A 151 -20.38 17.87 -1.91
C GLU A 151 -19.64 19.19 -2.19
N GLN A 152 -19.41 20.00 -1.15
CA GLN A 152 -18.69 21.28 -1.30
C GLN A 152 -17.26 21.04 -1.81
N ALA A 153 -16.56 20.05 -1.25
CA ALA A 153 -15.24 19.67 -1.71
C ALA A 153 -15.27 19.23 -3.18
N MET A 154 -16.21 18.37 -3.57
CA MET A 154 -16.36 17.91 -4.95
C MET A 154 -16.57 19.08 -5.92
N THR A 155 -17.42 20.06 -5.59
CA THR A 155 -17.59 21.27 -6.41
C THR A 155 -16.29 22.05 -6.56
N ARG A 156 -15.54 22.24 -5.47
CA ARG A 156 -14.24 22.94 -5.50
C ARG A 156 -13.23 22.22 -6.38
N PHE A 157 -13.11 20.91 -6.22
CA PHE A 157 -12.23 20.09 -7.05
C PHE A 157 -12.56 20.21 -8.55
N LEU A 158 -13.85 20.19 -8.89
CA LEU A 158 -14.31 20.27 -10.27
C LEU A 158 -14.04 21.65 -10.88
N VAL A 159 -14.36 22.73 -10.15
CA VAL A 159 -14.31 24.11 -10.67
C VAL A 159 -12.90 24.70 -10.60
N GLU A 160 -12.17 24.47 -9.52
CA GLU A 160 -10.89 25.13 -9.26
C GLU A 160 -9.68 24.31 -9.72
N GLN A 161 -9.84 22.98 -9.84
CA GLN A 161 -8.70 22.07 -10.04
C GLN A 161 -8.89 21.13 -11.25
N SER A 162 -9.96 21.29 -12.02
CA SER A 162 -10.30 20.44 -13.17
C SER A 162 -10.19 18.94 -12.85
N ALA A 163 -10.62 18.57 -11.64
CA ALA A 163 -10.48 17.21 -11.13
C ALA A 163 -11.81 16.71 -10.53
N VAL A 164 -12.08 15.43 -10.69
CA VAL A 164 -13.26 14.78 -10.12
C VAL A 164 -12.87 14.12 -8.81
N LEU A 165 -13.46 14.55 -7.70
CA LEU A 165 -13.33 13.90 -6.40
C LEU A 165 -14.21 12.65 -6.36
N VAL A 166 -13.61 11.47 -6.23
CA VAL A 166 -14.32 10.17 -6.30
C VAL A 166 -14.50 9.54 -4.92
N GLY A 167 -13.59 9.85 -4.00
CA GLY A 167 -13.64 9.26 -2.67
C GLY A 167 -12.60 9.85 -1.73
N ILE A 168 -12.54 9.24 -0.56
CA ILE A 168 -11.61 9.60 0.50
C ILE A 168 -10.85 8.36 0.95
N PHE A 169 -9.59 8.57 1.29
CA PHE A 169 -8.75 7.57 1.89
C PHE A 169 -8.24 8.09 3.23
N ARG A 170 -8.40 7.29 4.28
CA ARG A 170 -7.87 7.62 5.61
C ARG A 170 -6.93 6.52 6.06
N ASN A 171 -5.79 6.93 6.60
CA ASN A 171 -4.92 6.03 7.34
C ASN A 171 -5.31 6.11 8.82
N GLU A 172 -6.01 5.11 9.34
CA GLU A 172 -6.32 5.04 10.77
C GLU A 172 -5.05 4.59 11.47
N LYS A 173 -4.54 5.41 12.40
CA LYS A 173 -3.40 5.01 13.23
C LYS A 173 -3.81 3.80 14.03
N GLY A 174 -2.89 2.84 14.14
CA GLY A 174 -3.12 1.64 14.90
C GLY A 174 -3.48 1.96 16.34
N PHE A 175 -4.41 1.19 16.90
CA PHE A 175 -4.82 1.31 18.29
C PHE A 175 -3.76 0.62 19.15
N SER A 176 -2.79 1.39 19.65
CA SER A 176 -1.89 0.94 20.72
C SER A 176 -2.40 1.49 22.06
N LEU A 177 -2.42 0.64 23.10
CA LEU A 177 -2.71 1.10 24.46
C LEU A 177 -1.80 2.26 24.89
N GLU A 178 -0.57 2.30 24.38
CA GLU A 178 0.39 3.36 24.68
C GLU A 178 -0.09 4.71 24.17
N SER A 179 -0.82 4.72 23.05
CA SER A 179 -1.41 5.95 22.48
C SER A 179 -2.65 6.44 23.23
N MET A 180 -3.37 5.54 23.92
CA MET A 180 -4.49 5.91 24.79
C MET A 180 -4.02 6.39 26.17
N LEU A 181 -2.93 5.82 26.67
CA LEU A 181 -2.34 6.12 27.98
C LEU A 181 -1.31 7.27 27.90
N ALA A 182 -1.29 8.02 26.79
CA ALA A 182 -0.33 9.09 26.52
C ALA A 182 -0.62 10.38 27.29
N ASP A 183 -1.83 10.54 27.84
CA ASP A 183 -2.25 11.73 28.58
C ASP A 183 -1.72 11.77 30.03
N GLY A 184 -0.98 10.73 30.45
CA GLY A 184 -0.13 10.78 31.64
C GLY A 184 -0.87 10.83 32.97
N SER A 185 -2.13 10.38 33.03
CA SER A 185 -2.89 10.39 34.27
C SER A 185 -2.37 9.33 35.27
N ALA A 186 -2.61 9.56 36.56
CA ALA A 186 -2.26 8.58 37.61
C ALA A 186 -2.98 7.23 37.41
N ILE A 187 -4.15 7.26 36.77
CA ILE A 187 -4.93 6.08 36.41
C ILE A 187 -4.23 5.31 35.27
N ASP A 188 -3.63 6.03 34.31
CA ASP A 188 -2.94 5.40 33.18
C ASP A 188 -1.70 4.62 33.60
N ASN A 189 -0.96 5.15 34.59
CA ASN A 189 0.19 4.45 35.18
C ASN A 189 -0.26 3.19 35.95
N PHE A 190 -1.36 3.28 36.70
CA PHE A 190 -1.95 2.13 37.40
C PHE A 190 -2.43 1.03 36.45
N ILE A 191 -3.10 1.41 35.35
CA ILE A 191 -3.55 0.47 34.30
C ILE A 191 -2.34 -0.20 33.63
N ARG A 192 -1.28 0.57 33.31
CA ARG A 192 -0.04 0.03 32.73
C ARG A 192 0.63 -0.99 33.64
N ASP A 193 0.71 -0.71 34.93
CA ASP A 193 1.35 -1.60 35.91
C ASP A 193 0.51 -2.87 36.12
N LYS A 194 -0.81 -2.76 36.21
CA LYS A 194 -1.72 -3.91 36.33
C LYS A 194 -1.74 -4.80 35.08
N LEU A 195 -1.59 -4.23 33.89
CA LEU A 195 -1.52 -4.97 32.65
C LEU A 195 -0.17 -5.67 32.45
N LYS A 196 0.95 -5.08 32.91
CA LYS A 196 2.26 -5.75 32.92
C LYS A 196 2.30 -6.97 33.85
N GLU A 197 1.52 -6.95 34.94
CA GLU A 197 1.39 -8.07 35.86
C GLU A 197 0.55 -9.23 35.29
N SER A 198 -0.37 -8.93 34.36
CA SER A 198 -1.20 -9.93 33.68
C SER A 198 -0.43 -10.56 32.52
N LYS A 199 -0.08 -11.85 32.62
CA LYS A 199 0.53 -12.64 31.53
C LYS A 199 -0.46 -13.07 30.43
N GLU A 200 -1.57 -12.36 30.26
CA GLU A 200 -2.53 -12.63 29.19
C GLU A 200 -2.35 -11.66 28.02
N ASN A 201 -2.17 -12.22 26.82
CA ASN A 201 -2.00 -11.49 25.56
C ASN A 201 -3.31 -10.80 25.10
N PHE A 202 -3.86 -9.89 25.90
CA PHE A 202 -5.03 -9.07 25.53
C PHE A 202 -4.68 -7.84 24.68
N LEU A 203 -3.40 -7.63 24.36
CA LEU A 203 -2.92 -6.51 23.56
C LEU A 203 -2.80 -6.92 22.09
N THR A 204 -3.92 -7.19 21.41
CA THR A 204 -3.88 -7.04 19.96
C THR A 204 -3.82 -5.54 19.68
N GLU A 205 -2.61 -4.98 19.62
CA GLU A 205 -2.40 -3.67 19.00
C GLU A 205 -3.07 -3.73 17.63
N GLY A 206 -4.14 -2.95 17.45
CA GLY A 206 -4.76 -2.85 16.15
C GLY A 206 -3.73 -2.22 15.25
N LYS A 207 -3.16 -2.96 14.28
CA LYS A 207 -2.24 -2.34 13.30
C LYS A 207 -2.97 -1.20 12.59
N PRO A 208 -2.27 -0.13 12.17
CA PRO A 208 -2.89 0.94 11.40
C PRO A 208 -3.63 0.35 10.20
N THR A 209 -4.91 0.69 10.07
CA THR A 209 -5.74 0.23 8.96
C THR A 209 -6.03 1.39 8.03
N SER A 210 -5.81 1.15 6.75
CA SER A 210 -6.19 2.07 5.70
C SER A 210 -7.65 1.84 5.32
N LYS A 211 -8.46 2.90 5.36
CA LYS A 211 -9.88 2.84 4.98
C LYS A 211 -10.14 3.71 3.75
N LEU A 212 -10.43 3.03 2.64
CA LEU A 212 -10.95 3.66 1.43
C LEU A 212 -12.48 3.76 1.53
N LYS A 213 -13.02 4.96 1.29
CA LYS A 213 -14.46 5.18 1.12
C LYS A 213 -14.70 5.88 -0.21
N MET A 214 -15.18 5.11 -1.17
CA MET A 214 -15.66 5.62 -2.46
C MET A 214 -17.06 6.20 -2.28
N ASN A 215 -17.33 7.37 -2.85
CA ASN A 215 -18.62 8.07 -2.72
C ASN A 215 -19.18 8.08 -1.27
N PRO A 216 -18.51 8.76 -0.33
CA PRO A 216 -18.85 8.70 1.11
C PRO A 216 -20.20 9.34 1.48
N GLY A 217 -20.94 9.88 0.51
CA GLY A 217 -22.18 10.63 0.72
C GLY A 217 -21.95 12.14 0.77
N ARG A 218 -22.95 12.92 0.38
CA ARG A 218 -22.86 14.39 0.22
C ARG A 218 -22.48 15.11 1.51
N ASP A 219 -23.03 14.67 2.63
CA ASP A 219 -22.90 15.30 3.94
C ASP A 219 -21.65 14.86 4.72
N TYR A 220 -20.80 14.01 4.12
CA TYR A 220 -19.57 13.57 4.78
C TYR A 220 -18.64 14.77 5.01
N ILE A 221 -18.21 14.99 6.26
CA ILE A 221 -17.32 16.09 6.61
C ILE A 221 -15.87 15.69 6.46
N ILE A 222 -15.13 16.43 5.62
CA ILE A 222 -13.71 16.21 5.37
C ILE A 222 -12.90 16.45 6.63
N LYS A 223 -12.07 15.46 7.02
CA LYS A 223 -11.19 15.55 8.19
C LYS A 223 -9.74 15.83 7.78
N LYS A 224 -8.94 16.31 8.74
CA LYS A 224 -7.52 16.65 8.54
C LYS A 224 -6.67 15.49 8.02
N ASP A 225 -6.96 14.27 8.49
CA ASP A 225 -6.22 13.06 8.09
C ASP A 225 -6.80 12.38 6.83
N ASP A 226 -7.82 12.98 6.21
CA ASP A 226 -8.36 12.48 4.95
C ASP A 226 -7.43 12.85 3.80
N ARG A 227 -7.31 11.91 2.85
CA ARG A 227 -6.75 12.15 1.53
C ARG A 227 -7.86 12.07 0.50
N ALA A 228 -7.85 12.99 -0.44
CA ALA A 228 -8.72 12.97 -1.61
C ALA A 228 -8.25 11.87 -2.57
N ILE A 229 -9.19 11.09 -3.11
CA ILE A 229 -8.99 10.23 -4.26
C ILE A 229 -9.66 10.90 -5.45
N ILE A 230 -8.87 11.25 -6.46
CA ILE A 230 -9.30 12.10 -7.57
C ILE A 230 -8.98 11.48 -8.91
N ILE A 231 -9.78 11.83 -9.91
CA ILE A 231 -9.45 11.66 -11.32
C ILE A 231 -9.12 13.06 -11.84
N ALA A 232 -7.88 13.27 -12.25
CA ALA A 232 -7.39 14.57 -12.72
C ALA A 232 -6.78 14.42 -14.12
N THR A 233 -6.81 15.50 -14.90
CA THR A 233 -5.98 15.59 -16.10
C THR A 233 -4.50 15.74 -15.71
N ARG A 234 -3.61 15.26 -16.58
CA ARG A 234 -2.16 15.38 -16.40
C ARG A 234 -1.70 16.84 -16.37
#